data_AF-A0A819F698-F1
#
_entry.id   AF-A0A819F698-F1
#
_cell.length_a   1.000
_cell.length_b   1.000
_cell.length_c   1.000
_cell.angle_alpha   90.00
_cell.angle_beta   90.00
_cell.angle_gamma   90.00
#
_symmetry.space_group_name_H-M   'P 1'
#
loop_
_entity.id
_entity.type
_entity.pdbx_description
1 polymer ?
#
loop_
_entity_poly.entity_id
_entity_poly.type
_entity_poly.pdbx_seq_one_letter_code
_entity_poly.pdbx_strand_id
1 'polypeptide(L)'
;MKRLGNALENNTILTTLILEYNEISVQTMQYLAKALQNNTTLTTLNLKINLIGDQGIQYLAEALQNNTTLTRLNLRFNQIGDQGVYYLANVLKHNKVRQVYN
;
A
#
# COMPACT_ATOMS: atom_id res chain seq x y z
N MET A 1 5.84 -10.62 -6.75
CA MET A 1 5.87 -9.24 -6.22
C MET A 1 7.22 -8.54 -6.31
N LYS A 2 8.36 -9.14 -5.94
CA LYS A 2 9.69 -8.48 -5.99
C LYS A 2 10.01 -7.74 -7.30
N ARG A 3 9.80 -8.37 -8.46
CA ARG A 3 10.01 -7.74 -9.78
C ARG A 3 9.10 -6.53 -10.02
N LEU A 4 7.83 -6.64 -9.64
CA LEU A 4 6.89 -5.52 -9.73
C LEU A 4 7.31 -4.37 -8.81
N GLY A 5 7.72 -4.67 -7.57
CA GLY A 5 8.26 -3.67 -6.65
C GLY A 5 9.44 -2.90 -7.27
N ASN A 6 10.45 -3.61 -7.80
CA ASN A 6 11.59 -2.97 -8.45
C ASN A 6 11.20 -2.10 -9.65
N ALA A 7 10.22 -2.55 -10.45
CA ALA A 7 9.72 -1.79 -11.59
C ALA A 7 8.98 -0.53 -11.13
N LEU A 8 8.17 -0.62 -10.07
CA LEU A 8 7.39 0.49 -9.52
C LEU A 8 8.28 1.53 -8.84
N GLU A 9 9.32 1.11 -8.12
CA GLU A 9 10.27 1.99 -7.41
C GLU A 9 10.86 3.06 -8.32
N ASN A 10 11.19 2.72 -9.56
CA ASN A 10 11.79 3.62 -10.55
C ASN A 10 10.77 4.14 -11.57
N ASN A 11 9.48 3.82 -11.39
CA ASN A 11 8.46 4.21 -12.36
C ASN A 11 8.10 5.70 -12.21
N THR A 12 8.25 6.45 -13.30
CA THR A 12 8.00 7.91 -13.33
C THR A 12 6.72 8.29 -14.09
N ILE A 13 5.87 7.33 -14.45
CA ILE A 13 4.70 7.55 -15.34
C ILE A 13 3.40 7.05 -14.71
N LEU A 14 3.43 5.89 -14.07
CA LEU A 14 2.27 5.15 -13.61
C LEU A 14 1.63 5.86 -12.42
N THR A 15 0.43 6.40 -12.62
CA THR A 15 -0.32 7.09 -11.57
C THR A 15 -1.32 6.18 -10.85
N THR A 16 -1.67 5.04 -11.45
CA THR A 16 -2.65 4.09 -10.92
C THR A 16 -2.17 2.66 -11.07
N LEU A 17 -2.21 1.90 -9.98
CA LEU A 17 -1.86 0.48 -9.94
C LEU A 17 -3.01 -0.32 -9.34
N ILE A 18 -3.51 -1.30 -10.10
CA ILE A 18 -4.58 -2.20 -9.69
C ILE A 18 -4.00 -3.60 -9.53
N LEU A 19 -4.10 -4.13 -8.33
CA LEU A 19 -3.64 -5.46 -7.93
C LEU A 19 -4.76 -6.20 -7.17
N GLU A 20 -5.99 -6.04 -7.62
CA GLU A 20 -7.15 -6.73 -7.07
C GLU A 20 -7.06 -8.24 -7.36
N TYR A 21 -7.40 -9.11 -6.41
CA TYR A 21 -7.32 -10.58 -6.60
C TYR A 21 -5.94 -11.08 -7.03
N ASN A 22 -4.87 -10.70 -6.33
CA ASN A 22 -3.48 -11.06 -6.67
C ASN A 22 -2.75 -11.87 -5.58
N GLU A 23 -3.50 -12.42 -4.61
CA GLU A 23 -2.95 -13.20 -3.49
C GLU A 23 -1.80 -12.50 -2.75
N ILE A 24 -1.85 -11.16 -2.68
CA ILE A 24 -0.82 -10.39 -1.98
C ILE A 24 -0.91 -10.73 -0.48
N SER A 25 0.14 -11.36 0.01
CA SER A 25 0.31 -11.80 1.39
C SER A 25 1.27 -10.89 2.16
N VAL A 26 1.33 -11.06 3.48
CA VAL A 26 2.32 -10.36 4.33
C VAL A 26 3.75 -10.49 3.76
N GLN A 27 4.14 -11.68 3.32
CA GLN A 27 5.49 -11.94 2.80
C GLN A 27 5.79 -11.15 1.52
N THR A 28 4.80 -10.92 0.67
CA THR A 28 5.00 -10.23 -0.60
C THR A 28 4.74 -8.72 -0.49
N MET A 29 3.97 -8.28 0.50
CA MET A 29 3.63 -6.88 0.74
C MET A 29 4.86 -6.00 1.02
N GLN A 30 5.89 -6.53 1.70
CA GLN A 30 7.13 -5.81 1.97
C GLN A 30 7.81 -5.25 0.69
N TYR A 31 7.71 -5.97 -0.44
CA TYR A 31 8.31 -5.52 -1.70
C TYR A 31 7.54 -4.35 -2.31
N LEU A 32 6.21 -4.37 -2.19
CA LEU A 32 5.37 -3.28 -2.66
C LEU A 32 5.51 -2.04 -1.76
N ALA A 33 5.57 -2.24 -0.45
CA ALA A 33 5.81 -1.17 0.53
C ALA A 33 7.16 -0.47 0.28
N LYS A 34 8.25 -1.23 0.12
CA LYS A 34 9.57 -0.67 -0.21
C LYS A 34 9.53 0.18 -1.49
N ALA A 35 8.88 -0.31 -2.53
CA ALA A 35 8.75 0.44 -3.78
C ALA A 35 7.95 1.73 -3.59
N LEU A 36 6.86 1.68 -2.82
CA LEU A 36 6.00 2.83 -2.56
C LEU A 36 6.71 3.93 -1.77
N GLN A 37 7.65 3.59 -0.88
CA GLN A 37 8.43 4.57 -0.13
C GLN A 37 9.19 5.56 -1.04
N ASN A 38 9.67 5.07 -2.19
CA ASN A 38 10.48 5.83 -3.13
C ASN A 38 9.72 6.30 -4.37
N ASN A 39 8.58 5.67 -4.68
CA ASN A 39 7.78 6.05 -5.84
C ASN A 39 7.12 7.44 -5.62
N THR A 40 7.32 8.33 -6.58
CA THR A 40 6.86 9.73 -6.52
C THR A 40 5.72 10.05 -7.49
N THR A 41 5.10 9.03 -8.10
CA THR A 41 4.15 9.23 -9.22
C THR A 41 2.82 8.53 -9.00
N LEU A 42 2.81 7.43 -8.27
CA LEU A 42 1.63 6.67 -7.96
C LEU A 42 0.72 7.48 -7.02
N THR A 43 -0.52 7.67 -7.47
CA THR A 43 -1.57 8.40 -6.74
C THR A 43 -2.67 7.48 -6.24
N THR A 44 -2.89 6.35 -6.93
CA THR A 44 -3.95 5.38 -6.62
C THR A 44 -3.39 3.96 -6.58
N LEU A 45 -3.65 3.26 -5.47
CA LEU A 45 -3.28 1.86 -5.28
C LEU A 45 -4.51 1.04 -4.86
N ASN A 46 -4.90 0.07 -5.69
CA ASN A 46 -5.98 -0.86 -5.38
C ASN A 46 -5.43 -2.25 -5.02
N LEU A 47 -5.60 -2.65 -3.77
CA LEU A 47 -5.21 -3.94 -3.18
C LEU A 47 -6.42 -4.74 -2.69
N LYS A 48 -7.62 -4.44 -3.21
CA LYS A 48 -8.85 -5.13 -2.84
C LYS A 48 -8.72 -6.65 -3.06
N ILE A 49 -9.34 -7.43 -2.17
CA ILE A 49 -9.42 -8.89 -2.25
C ILE A 49 -8.02 -9.52 -2.39
N ASN A 50 -7.24 -9.39 -1.32
CA ASN A 50 -5.94 -10.02 -1.15
C ASN A 50 -5.86 -10.65 0.24
N LEU A 51 -4.66 -11.11 0.63
CA LEU A 51 -4.41 -11.80 1.90
C LEU A 51 -3.54 -10.93 2.82
N ILE A 52 -3.76 -9.61 2.79
CA ILE A 52 -2.98 -8.66 3.58
C ILE A 52 -3.48 -8.73 5.03
N GLY A 53 -2.60 -9.14 5.94
CA GLY A 53 -2.82 -9.09 7.38
C GLY A 53 -2.22 -7.84 8.03
N ASP A 54 -2.35 -7.74 9.35
CA ASP A 54 -1.87 -6.59 10.15
C ASP A 54 -0.41 -6.23 9.91
N GLN A 55 0.47 -7.22 9.84
CA GLN A 55 1.89 -7.01 9.54
C GLN A 55 2.12 -6.48 8.12
N GLY A 56 1.30 -6.89 7.15
CA GLY A 56 1.33 -6.33 5.80
C GLY A 56 0.91 -4.85 5.79
N ILE A 57 -0.08 -4.50 6.61
CA ILE A 57 -0.49 -3.11 6.82
C ILE A 57 0.57 -2.30 7.56
N GLN A 58 1.29 -2.89 8.50
CA GLN A 58 2.42 -2.23 9.14
C GLN A 58 3.47 -1.79 8.11
N TYR A 59 3.90 -2.70 7.22
CA TYR A 59 4.84 -2.35 6.14
C TYR A 59 4.29 -1.24 5.24
N LEU A 60 3.01 -1.32 4.88
CA LEU A 60 2.36 -0.29 4.09
C LEU A 60 2.35 1.06 4.82
N ALA A 61 2.03 1.07 6.11
CA ALA A 61 1.99 2.28 6.92
C ALA A 61 3.39 2.91 7.05
N GLU A 62 4.43 2.12 7.26
CA GLU A 62 5.82 2.60 7.29
C GLU A 62 6.22 3.26 5.95
N ALA A 63 5.87 2.66 4.81
CA ALA A 63 6.10 3.26 3.50
C ALA A 63 5.33 4.57 3.30
N LEU A 64 4.08 4.61 3.76
CA LEU A 64 3.20 5.77 3.64
C LEU A 64 3.61 6.97 4.52
N GLN A 65 4.48 6.79 5.51
CA GLN A 65 5.02 7.92 6.30
C GLN A 65 5.82 8.88 5.42
N ASN A 66 6.55 8.34 4.43
CA ASN A 66 7.41 9.12 3.54
C ASN A 66 6.82 9.32 2.15
N ASN A 67 5.87 8.47 1.73
CA ASN A 67 5.21 8.66 0.45
C ASN A 67 4.28 9.89 0.48
N THR A 68 4.54 10.85 -0.41
CA THR A 68 3.80 12.12 -0.49
C THR A 68 2.82 12.20 -1.66
N THR A 69 2.74 11.16 -2.50
CA THR A 69 2.00 11.20 -3.76
C THR A 69 0.74 10.34 -3.76
N LEU A 70 0.70 9.27 -2.97
CA LEU A 70 -0.46 8.41 -2.86
C LEU A 70 -1.60 9.14 -2.15
N THR A 71 -2.76 9.20 -2.81
CA THR A 71 -3.96 9.88 -2.30
C THR A 71 -5.14 8.92 -2.12
N ARG A 72 -5.15 7.79 -2.83
CA ARG A 72 -6.24 6.81 -2.82
C ARG A 72 -5.70 5.39 -2.59
N LEU A 73 -6.26 4.70 -1.60
CA LEU A 73 -5.88 3.35 -1.21
C LEU A 73 -7.12 2.48 -1.01
N ASN A 74 -7.21 1.37 -1.72
CA ASN A 74 -8.28 0.39 -1.53
C ASN A 74 -7.72 -0.90 -0.94
N LEU A 75 -8.21 -1.26 0.25
CA LEU A 75 -7.84 -2.42 1.06
C LEU A 75 -9.04 -3.31 1.37
N ARG A 76 -10.21 -3.08 0.76
CA ARG A 76 -11.42 -3.87 1.01
C ARG A 76 -11.17 -5.36 0.84
N PHE A 77 -11.84 -6.16 1.67
CA PHE A 77 -11.75 -7.63 1.64
C PHE A 77 -10.31 -8.15 1.80
N ASN A 78 -9.56 -7.58 2.73
CA ASN A 78 -8.31 -8.15 3.24
C ASN A 78 -8.51 -8.68 4.67
N GLN A 79 -7.47 -9.28 5.26
CA GLN A 79 -7.50 -9.89 6.59
C GLN A 79 -6.95 -8.94 7.66
N ILE A 80 -7.44 -7.69 7.66
CA ILE A 80 -6.94 -6.61 8.52
C ILE A 80 -7.73 -6.63 9.84
N GLY A 81 -7.04 -6.90 10.95
CA GLY A 81 -7.55 -6.80 12.31
C GLY A 81 -7.28 -5.44 12.94
N ASP A 82 -7.58 -5.33 14.23
CA ASP A 82 -7.51 -4.07 14.98
C ASP A 82 -6.11 -3.45 14.97
N GLN A 83 -5.06 -4.28 15.01
CA GLN A 83 -3.68 -3.80 14.99
C GLN A 83 -3.31 -3.18 13.63
N GLY A 84 -3.75 -3.79 12.52
CA GLY A 84 -3.58 -3.23 11.19
C GLY A 84 -4.33 -1.92 11.03
N VAL A 85 -5.57 -1.84 11.53
CA VAL A 85 -6.35 -0.60 11.55
C VAL A 85 -5.64 0.48 12.37
N TYR A 86 -5.05 0.14 13.52
CA TYR A 86 -4.28 1.07 14.33
C TYR A 86 -3.08 1.65 13.56
N TYR A 87 -2.28 0.82 12.90
CA TYR A 87 -1.14 1.30 12.09
C TYR A 87 -1.60 2.22 10.96
N LEU A 88 -2.67 1.83 10.26
CA LEU A 88 -3.23 2.60 9.17
C LEU A 88 -3.76 3.96 9.68
N ALA A 89 -4.55 3.96 10.75
CA ALA A 89 -5.09 5.18 11.34
C ALA A 89 -3.99 6.14 11.80
N ASN A 90 -2.88 5.62 12.35
CA ASN A 90 -1.76 6.44 12.79
C ASN A 90 -1.07 7.14 11.61
N VAL A 91 -0.78 6.43 10.52
CA VAL A 91 -0.10 7.05 9.36
C VAL A 91 -1.00 8.04 8.62
N LEU A 92 -2.31 7.77 8.54
CA LEU A 92 -3.27 8.63 7.82
C LEU A 92 -3.39 10.03 8.42
N LYS A 93 -3.07 10.21 9.71
CA LYS A 93 -3.02 11.54 10.36
C LYS A 93 -1.95 12.45 9.77
N HIS A 94 -0.89 11.87 9.18
CA HIS A 94 0.32 12.58 8.80
C HIS A 94 0.68 12.44 7.31
N ASN A 95 -0.06 11.65 6.53
CA ASN A 95 0.22 11.44 5.11
C ASN A 95 -0.77 12.16 4.18
N LYS A 96 -0.66 11.90 2.87
CA LYS A 96 -1.51 12.50 1.82
C LYS A 96 -2.66 11.61 1.34
N VAL A 97 -2.82 10.41 1.92
CA VAL A 97 -3.97 9.55 1.60
C VAL A 97 -5.23 10.21 2.18
N ARG A 98 -6.25 10.38 1.33
CA ARG A 98 -7.52 11.02 1.68
C ARG A 98 -8.72 10.10 1.49
N GLN A 99 -8.56 9.04 0.70
CA GLN A 99 -9.62 8.06 0.47
C GLN A 99 -9.06 6.67 0.76
N VAL A 100 -9.57 6.06 1.83
CA VAL A 100 -9.33 4.67 2.17
C VAL A 100 -10.63 3.91 2.03
N TYR A 101 -10.60 2.83 1.27
CA TYR A 101 -11.69 1.86 1.19
C TYR A 101 -11.24 0.62 1.95
N ASN A 102 -11.81 0.37 3.11
CA ASN A 102 -11.51 -0.75 4.00
C ASN A 102 -12.78 -1.60 4.23
#